data_AF-A0A8T4YNP9-F1
#
_entry.id   AF-A0A8T4YNP9-F1
#
_cell.length_a   1.000
_cell.length_b   1.000
_cell.length_c   1.000
_cell.angle_alpha   90.00
_cell.angle_beta   90.00
_cell.angle_gamma   90.00
#
_symmetry.space_group_name_H-M   'P 1'
#
loop_
_entity.id
_entity.type
_entity.pdbx_description
1 polymer ?
#
loop_
_entity_poly.entity_id
_entity_poly.type
_entity_poly.pdbx_seq_one_letter_code
_entity_poly.pdbx_strand_id
1 'polypeptide(L)'
;MRVYGGVKSAQETLNLEKIEVLKPARIVKMENPYCPRCGGRMESMGRGGGFRCRKCRFKDPSLSKIQSESPRSLALGIYLPTPSAQRHLTKPLERYGKEKSTYKLRMLEEPWHWP
;
A
#
# COMPACT_ATOMS: atom_id res chain seq x y z
N MET A 1 5.25 3.10 4.33
CA MET A 1 6.04 2.43 3.27
C MET A 1 7.51 2.77 3.47
N ARG A 2 8.42 2.05 2.82
CA ARG A 2 9.84 2.37 2.79
C ARG A 2 10.32 2.37 1.34
N VAL A 3 11.19 3.31 0.98
CA VAL A 3 11.67 3.52 -0.40
C VAL A 3 13.19 3.52 -0.45
N TYR A 4 13.74 3.11 -1.58
CA TYR A 4 15.17 3.00 -1.82
C TYR A 4 15.49 3.50 -3.23
N GLY A 5 16.60 4.21 -3.37
CA GLY A 5 16.97 4.81 -4.65
C GLY A 5 18.08 5.84 -4.54
N GLY A 6 18.47 6.39 -5.69
CA GLY A 6 19.39 7.51 -5.76
C GLY A 6 18.65 8.85 -5.70
N VAL A 7 19.21 9.82 -4.98
CA VAL A 7 18.69 11.19 -4.91
C VAL A 7 19.30 12.02 -6.04
N LYS A 8 18.46 12.77 -6.77
CA LYS A 8 18.91 13.80 -7.72
C LYS A 8 18.84 15.17 -7.06
N SER A 9 20.00 15.69 -6.66
CA SER A 9 20.11 16.94 -5.88
C SER A 9 19.52 18.17 -6.57
N ALA A 10 19.50 18.21 -7.91
CA ALA A 10 18.98 19.35 -8.65
C ALA A 10 17.44 19.47 -8.65
N GLN A 11 16.72 18.39 -8.34
CA GLN A 11 15.26 18.32 -8.45
C GLN A 11 14.58 17.81 -7.17
N GLU A 12 15.34 17.55 -6.10
CA GLU A 12 14.84 16.95 -4.85
C GLU A 12 13.99 15.68 -5.08
N THR A 13 14.31 14.91 -6.12
CA THR A 13 13.60 13.67 -6.47
C THR A 13 14.42 12.44 -6.11
N LEU A 14 13.70 11.37 -5.74
CA LEU A 14 14.26 10.04 -5.50
C LEU A 14 13.93 9.14 -6.69
N ASN A 15 14.95 8.68 -7.41
CA ASN A 15 14.80 7.65 -8.43
C ASN A 15 14.58 6.29 -7.74
N LEU A 16 13.35 5.78 -7.74
CA LEU A 16 13.00 4.54 -7.05
C LEU A 16 13.62 3.31 -7.70
N GLU A 17 14.42 2.57 -6.93
CA GLU A 17 15.01 1.28 -7.31
C GLU A 17 14.30 0.11 -6.61
N LYS A 18 13.64 0.39 -5.48
CA LYS A 18 12.83 -0.59 -4.72
C LYS A 18 11.82 0.13 -3.83
N ILE A 19 10.64 -0.46 -3.69
CA ILE A 19 9.61 -0.03 -2.73
C ILE A 19 9.25 -1.20 -1.83
N GLU A 20 9.10 -0.94 -0.54
CA GLU A 20 8.59 -1.89 0.45
C GLU A 20 7.27 -1.38 1.02
N VAL A 21 6.19 -2.09 0.73
CA VAL A 21 4.85 -1.79 1.23
C VAL A 21 4.72 -2.42 2.62
N LEU A 22 4.91 -1.58 3.65
CA LEU A 22 4.81 -1.98 5.05
C LEU A 22 3.36 -2.02 5.56
N LYS A 23 2.54 -1.04 5.15
CA LYS A 23 1.14 -0.91 5.56
C LYS A 23 0.38 -0.03 4.56
N PRO A 24 -0.55 -0.58 3.76
CA PRO A 24 -1.42 0.20 2.90
C PRO A 24 -2.39 1.03 3.73
N ALA A 25 -2.68 2.25 3.28
CA ALA A 25 -3.72 3.06 3.88
C ALA A 25 -5.11 2.46 3.58
N ARG A 26 -6.02 2.52 4.56
CA ARG A 26 -7.41 2.09 4.35
C ARG A 26 -8.10 3.04 3.36
N ILE A 27 -8.96 2.48 2.50
CA ILE A 27 -9.86 3.28 1.68
C ILE A 27 -11.22 3.24 2.36
N VAL A 28 -11.59 4.34 2.99
CA VAL A 28 -12.88 4.51 3.65
C VAL A 28 -13.76 5.39 2.77
N LYS A 29 -14.96 4.93 2.45
CA LYS A 29 -15.96 5.69 1.70
C LYS A 29 -17.19 5.91 2.57
N MET A 30 -17.76 7.10 2.45
CA MET A 30 -19.05 7.44 3.08
C MET A 30 -20.17 7.14 2.11
N GLU A 31 -20.99 6.17 2.46
CA GLU A 31 -21.99 5.59 1.60
C GLU A 31 -23.40 5.68 2.20
N ASN A 32 -24.43 5.71 1.35
CA ASN A 32 -25.80 5.78 1.84
C ASN A 32 -26.18 4.45 2.53
N PRO A 33 -26.95 4.46 3.62
CA PRO A 33 -27.31 3.23 4.32
C PRO A 33 -28.19 2.31 3.45
N TYR A 34 -28.25 1.04 3.85
CA TYR A 34 -29.18 0.08 3.30
C TYR A 34 -30.54 0.20 3.99
N CYS A 35 -31.62 -0.01 3.23
CA CYS A 35 -32.96 0.00 3.77
C CYS A 35 -33.19 -1.23 4.68
N PRO A 36 -33.64 -1.03 5.94
CA PRO A 36 -33.86 -2.14 6.87
C PRO A 36 -35.02 -3.06 6.47
N ARG A 37 -35.91 -2.61 5.57
CA ARG A 37 -37.06 -3.40 5.11
C ARG A 37 -36.79 -4.24 3.87
N CYS A 38 -36.00 -3.74 2.92
CA CYS A 38 -35.85 -4.40 1.61
C CYS A 38 -34.39 -4.56 1.15
N GLY A 39 -33.40 -4.16 1.97
CA GLY A 39 -31.98 -4.26 1.66
C GLY A 39 -31.48 -3.37 0.52
N GLY A 40 -32.33 -2.56 -0.10
CA GLY A 40 -31.95 -1.66 -1.18
C GLY A 40 -31.18 -0.44 -0.67
N ARG A 41 -30.29 0.12 -1.50
CA ARG A 41 -29.59 1.37 -1.18
C ARG A 41 -30.59 2.54 -1.06
N MET A 42 -30.43 3.37 -0.04
CA MET A 42 -31.32 4.52 0.19
C MET A 42 -30.82 5.79 -0.52
N GLU A 43 -31.74 6.72 -0.79
CA GLU A 43 -31.51 8.06 -1.35
C GLU A 43 -31.48 9.10 -0.23
N SER A 44 -30.61 10.11 -0.33
CA SER A 44 -30.61 11.24 0.61
C SER A 44 -31.87 12.10 0.42
N MET A 45 -32.44 12.58 1.53
CA MET A 45 -33.56 13.52 1.51
C MET A 45 -33.13 14.99 1.62
N GLY A 46 -31.83 15.27 1.50
CA GLY A 46 -31.25 16.62 1.66
C GLY A 46 -30.52 16.80 2.98
N ARG A 47 -29.97 18.00 3.20
CA ARG A 47 -29.19 18.31 4.41
C ARG A 47 -30.07 18.18 5.65
N GLY A 48 -29.68 17.30 6.58
CA GLY A 48 -30.42 17.05 7.83
C GLY A 48 -31.75 16.28 7.68
N GLY A 49 -32.11 15.86 6.47
CA GLY A 49 -33.39 15.16 6.21
C GLY A 49 -33.33 13.63 6.28
N GLY A 50 -32.15 13.05 6.54
CA GLY A 50 -31.92 11.61 6.56
C GLY A 50 -32.06 10.95 5.18
N PHE A 51 -32.66 9.76 5.13
CA PHE A 51 -32.69 8.91 3.94
C PHE A 51 -34.07 8.31 3.66
N ARG A 52 -34.38 8.09 2.37
CA ARG A 52 -35.56 7.34 1.91
C ARG A 52 -35.21 6.14 1.03
N CYS A 53 -35.99 5.08 1.12
CA CYS A 53 -35.89 3.94 0.22
C CYS A 53 -36.77 4.17 -1.03
N ARG A 54 -36.18 4.04 -2.22
CA ARG A 54 -36.91 4.15 -3.50
C ARG A 54 -37.94 3.03 -3.69
N LYS A 55 -37.66 1.81 -3.22
CA LYS A 55 -38.51 0.62 -3.44
C LYS A 55 -39.73 0.58 -2.51
N CYS A 56 -39.49 0.56 -1.19
CA CYS A 56 -40.55 0.40 -0.19
C CYS A 56 -41.04 1.72 0.43
N ARG A 57 -40.49 2.87 0.00
CA ARG A 57 -40.80 4.21 0.52
C ARG A 57 -40.55 4.43 2.01
N PHE A 58 -39.86 3.50 2.69
CA PHE A 58 -39.38 3.70 4.06
C PHE A 58 -38.52 4.97 4.15
N LYS A 59 -38.73 5.80 5.16
CA LYS A 59 -37.99 7.04 5.41
C LYS A 59 -37.51 7.04 6.85
N ASP A 60 -36.29 7.53 7.06
CA ASP A 60 -35.73 7.70 8.38
C ASP A 60 -34.86 8.96 8.42
N PRO A 61 -35.31 10.02 9.12
CA PRO A 61 -34.56 11.27 9.29
C PRO A 61 -33.28 11.12 10.13
N SER A 62 -33.20 10.09 10.98
CA SER A 62 -32.07 9.88 11.90
C SER A 62 -30.88 9.17 11.26
N LEU A 63 -31.10 8.53 10.10
CA LEU A 63 -30.04 7.82 9.40
C LEU A 63 -28.97 8.77 8.85
N SER A 64 -27.71 8.35 9.00
CA SER A 64 -26.54 9.02 8.45
C SER A 64 -25.82 8.12 7.44
N LYS A 65 -24.84 8.67 6.73
CA LYS A 65 -23.98 7.85 5.85
C LYS A 65 -23.19 6.85 6.69
N ILE A 66 -23.08 5.64 6.17
CA ILE A 66 -22.26 4.58 6.76
C ILE A 66 -20.86 4.61 6.18
N GLN A 67 -19.86 4.23 6.98
CA GLN A 67 -18.52 3.97 6.48
C GLN A 67 -18.48 2.58 5.85
N SER A 68 -17.92 2.50 4.64
CA SER A 68 -17.53 1.23 4.04
C SER A 68 -16.03 1.24 3.77
N GLU A 69 -15.37 0.16 4.17
CA GLU A 69 -13.97 -0.08 3.83
C GLU A 69 -13.91 -0.87 2.52
N SER A 70 -13.15 -0.37 1.54
CA SER A 70 -12.86 -1.13 0.32
C SER A 70 -11.44 -1.67 0.36
N PRO A 71 -11.22 -2.96 0.00
CA PRO A 71 -9.89 -3.55 -0.01
C PRO A 71 -9.01 -2.87 -1.07
N ARG A 72 -7.72 -2.72 -0.77
CA ARG A 72 -6.72 -2.37 -1.78
C ARG A 72 -6.21 -3.62 -2.47
N SER A 73 -5.94 -3.51 -3.77
CA SER A 73 -5.23 -4.54 -4.55
C SER A 73 -3.73 -4.59 -4.26
N LEU A 74 -3.19 -3.62 -3.49
CA LEU A 74 -1.78 -3.53 -3.16
C LEU A 74 -1.44 -4.43 -1.96
N ALA A 75 -0.65 -5.48 -2.21
CA ALA A 75 -0.16 -6.39 -1.19
C ALA A 75 1.02 -5.81 -0.40
N LEU A 76 1.30 -6.44 0.75
CA LEU A 76 2.51 -6.17 1.52
C LEU A 76 3.74 -6.77 0.84
N GLY A 77 4.90 -6.15 1.06
CA GLY A 77 6.18 -6.71 0.64
C GLY A 77 6.99 -5.82 -0.30
N ILE A 78 7.98 -6.44 -0.93
CA ILE A 78 8.98 -5.76 -1.77
C ILE A 78 8.53 -5.76 -3.23
N TYR A 79 8.56 -4.58 -3.84
CA TYR A 79 8.35 -4.34 -5.25
C TYR A 79 9.67 -3.85 -5.86
N LEU A 80 10.17 -4.57 -6.86
CA LEU A 80 11.32 -4.19 -7.67
C LEU A 80 10.86 -3.79 -9.06
N PRO A 81 11.63 -2.93 -9.76
CA PRO A 81 11.41 -2.70 -11.17
C PRO A 81 11.65 -3.98 -11.98
N THR A 82 11.22 -3.98 -13.24
CA THR A 82 11.49 -5.07 -14.18
C THR A 82 13.00 -5.34 -14.26
N PRO A 83 13.45 -6.57 -14.53
CA PRO A 83 14.88 -6.90 -14.59
C PRO A 83 15.69 -5.97 -15.50
N SER A 84 15.11 -5.52 -16.62
CA SER A 84 15.73 -4.56 -17.55
C SER A 84 15.99 -3.17 -16.96
N ALA A 85 15.24 -2.78 -15.93
CA ALA A 85 15.34 -1.48 -15.27
C ALA A 85 16.03 -1.57 -13.90
N GLN A 86 16.46 -2.75 -13.48
CA GLN A 86 17.26 -2.92 -12.27
C GLN A 86 18.68 -2.43 -12.53
N ARG A 87 19.23 -1.64 -11.60
CA ARG A 87 20.63 -1.22 -11.65
C ARG A 87 21.54 -2.37 -11.23
N HIS A 88 22.81 -2.33 -11.62
CA HIS A 88 23.80 -3.36 -11.29
C HIS A 88 23.92 -3.66 -9.78
N LEU A 89 23.70 -2.67 -8.92
CA LEU A 89 23.78 -2.84 -7.46
C LEU A 89 22.46 -3.28 -6.81
N THR A 90 21.39 -3.45 -7.60
CA THR A 90 20.09 -3.87 -7.08
C THR A 90 20.20 -5.31 -6.59
N LYS A 91 19.93 -5.52 -5.30
CA LYS A 91 19.83 -6.87 -4.73
C LYS A 91 18.61 -7.59 -5.35
N PRO A 92 18.77 -8.75 -6.00
CA PRO A 92 17.66 -9.52 -6.56
C PRO A 92 16.65 -9.97 -5.49
N LEU A 93 15.38 -10.16 -5.88
CA LEU A 93 14.28 -10.47 -4.95
C LEU A 93 14.55 -11.78 -4.19
N GLU A 94 15.12 -12.76 -4.87
CA GLU A 94 15.43 -14.11 -4.37
C GLU A 94 16.52 -14.14 -3.29
N ARG A 95 17.22 -13.00 -3.09
CA ARG A 95 18.27 -12.84 -2.09
C ARG A 95 17.76 -12.22 -0.79
N TYR A 96 16.54 -11.69 -0.75
CA TYR A 96 15.94 -11.19 0.50
C TYR A 96 15.58 -12.37 1.40
N GLY A 97 15.86 -12.25 2.71
CA GLY A 97 15.76 -13.36 3.66
C GLY A 97 17.01 -14.25 3.72
N LYS A 98 18.01 -13.99 2.88
CA LYS A 98 19.32 -14.67 2.85
C LYS A 98 20.46 -13.72 3.24
N GLU A 99 20.18 -12.78 4.14
CA GLU A 99 21.17 -11.85 4.67
C GLU A 99 22.27 -12.60 5.42
N LYS A 100 23.53 -12.24 5.16
CA LYS A 100 24.65 -12.79 5.93
C LYS A 100 24.59 -12.17 7.32
N SER A 101 24.37 -12.97 8.35
CA SER A 101 24.24 -12.52 9.75
C SER A 101 25.57 -12.09 10.37
N THR A 102 26.69 -12.61 9.86
CA THR A 102 28.03 -12.30 10.36
C THR A 102 29.05 -12.48 9.24
N TYR A 103 29.77 -11.43 8.89
CA TYR A 103 31.09 -11.62 8.30
C TYR A 103 32.00 -12.01 9.46
N LYS A 104 32.38 -13.28 9.58
CA LYS A 104 33.70 -13.55 10.17
C LYS A 104 34.66 -12.91 9.19
N LEU A 105 35.10 -11.68 9.49
CA LEU A 105 36.34 -11.13 8.96
C LEU A 105 37.45 -12.06 9.48
N ARG A 106 37.55 -13.28 8.92
CA ARG A 106 38.86 -13.90 8.81
C ARG A 106 39.55 -12.95 7.85
N MET A 107 40.37 -12.09 8.43
CA MET A 107 41.19 -11.13 7.72
C MET A 107 41.72 -11.80 6.46
N LEU A 108 41.58 -11.12 5.33
CA LEU A 108 42.30 -11.41 4.09
C LEU A 108 43.79 -11.07 4.31
N GLU A 109 44.38 -11.63 5.38
CA GLU A 109 45.75 -11.38 5.85
C GLU A 109 46.73 -12.42 5.31
N GLU A 110 46.24 -13.45 4.62
CA GLU A 110 47.12 -14.36 3.89
C GLU A 110 47.49 -13.72 2.55
N PRO A 111 48.78 -13.43 2.29
CA PRO A 111 49.21 -12.92 1.00
C PRO A 111 48.77 -13.89 -0.10
N TRP A 112 48.01 -13.40 -1.09
CA TRP A 112 47.57 -14.20 -2.23
C TRP A 112 48.72 -14.61 -3.17
N HIS A 113 49.94 -14.13 -2.89
CA HIS A 113 51.17 -14.55 -3.55
C HIS A 113 52.31 -14.65 -2.53
N TRP A 114 53.16 -15.65 -2.73
CA TRP A 114 54.45 -15.80 -2.06
C TRP A 114 55.56 -15.40 -3.04
N PRO A 115 56.61 -14.67 -2.63
CA PRO A 115 57.68 -14.22 -3.52
C PRO A 115 58.49 -15.38 -4.12
#